data_AF-A0A7C1I9Z3-F1
#
_entry.id   AF-A0A7C1I9Z3-F1
#
_cell.length_a   1.000
_cell.length_b   1.000
_cell.length_c   1.000
_cell.angle_alpha   90.00
_cell.angle_beta   90.00
_cell.angle_gamma   90.00
#
_symmetry.space_group_name_H-M   'P 1'
#
loop_
_entity.id
_entity.type
_entity.pdbx_description
1 polymer ?
#
loop_
_entity_poly.entity_id
_entity_poly.type
_entity_poly.pdbx_seq_one_letter_code
_entity_poly.pdbx_strand_id
1 'polypeptide(L)' 'TSDIAAAHEDLSSKGVSVNEVKDDLFGPGSGVKWFELEDPDGNQIKLVQA' A
#
# COMPACT_ATOMS: atom_id res chain seq x y z
N THR A 1 0.94 3.70 8.07
CA THR A 1 -0.40 4.33 8.19
C THR A 1 -1.21 3.55 9.20
N SER A 2 -2.12 4.19 9.93
CA SER A 2 -2.99 3.51 10.90
C SER A 2 -4.19 2.82 10.23
N ASP A 3 -4.57 3.27 9.04
CA ASP A 3 -5.60 2.64 8.20
C ASP A 3 -5.09 2.57 6.76
N ILE A 4 -4.74 1.36 6.33
CA ILE A 4 -4.20 1.10 5.01
C ILE A 4 -5.28 1.00 3.94
N ALA A 5 -6.50 0.59 4.31
CA ALA A 5 -7.62 0.51 3.38
C ALA A 5 -8.09 1.91 2.99
N ALA A 6 -8.21 2.82 3.97
CA ALA A 6 -8.55 4.21 3.72
C ALA A 6 -7.48 4.91 2.85
N ALA A 7 -6.20 4.65 3.11
CA ALA A 7 -5.11 5.21 2.31
C ALA A 7 -5.12 4.68 0.86
N HIS A 8 -5.37 3.38 0.67
CA HIS A 8 -5.50 2.78 -0.65
C HIS A 8 -6.68 3.37 -1.43
N GLU A 9 -7.85 3.51 -0.79
CA GLU A 9 -9.04 4.10 -1.41
C GLU A 9 -8.81 5.57 -1.80
N ASP A 10 -8.25 6.38 -0.90
CA ASP A 10 -7.95 7.79 -1.17
C ASP A 10 -7.00 7.95 -2.37
N LEU A 11 -5.92 7.17 -2.43
CA LEU A 11 -4.96 7.22 -3.53
C LEU A 11 -5.55 6.73 -4.85
N SER A 12 -6.30 5.62 -4.82
CA SER A 12 -6.99 5.09 -6.00
C SER A 12 -8.01 6.10 -6.54
N SER A 13 -8.77 6.76 -5.65
CA SER A 13 -9.74 7.80 -6.05
C SER A 13 -9.10 9.04 -6.69
N LYS A 14 -7.83 9.32 -6.35
CA LYS A 14 -7.03 10.39 -6.93
C LYS A 14 -6.35 10.00 -8.25
N GLY A 15 -6.59 8.77 -8.73
CA GLY A 15 -6.01 8.25 -9.97
C GLY A 15 -4.55 7.82 -9.81
N VAL A 16 -4.05 7.65 -8.58
CA VAL A 16 -2.73 7.07 -8.34
C VAL A 16 -2.80 5.58 -8.62
N SER A 17 -1.82 5.08 -9.37
CA SER A 17 -1.70 3.65 -9.63
C SER A 17 -1.16 2.94 -8.38
N VAL A 18 -2.05 2.25 -7.68
CA VAL A 18 -1.76 1.48 -6.47
C VAL A 18 -1.96 0.00 -6.76
N ASN A 19 -1.16 -0.87 -6.16
CA ASN A 19 -1.40 -2.31 -6.20
C ASN A 19 -2.35 -2.77 -5.08
N GLU A 20 -2.75 -4.04 -5.11
CA GLU A 20 -3.62 -4.61 -4.10
C GLU A 20 -2.99 -4.60 -2.71
N VAL A 21 -3.83 -4.39 -1.69
CA VAL A 21 -3.43 -4.54 -0.29
C VAL A 21 -3.17 -6.02 0.02
N LYS A 22 -1.97 -6.31 0.50
CA LYS A 22 -1.51 -7.63 0.94
C LYS A 22 -1.29 -7.64 2.45
N ASP A 23 -1.13 -8.80 3.07
CA ASP A 23 -0.99 -8.99 4.54
C ASP A 23 0.24 -9.82 4.96
N ASP A 24 1.19 -9.97 4.05
CA ASP A 24 2.34 -10.87 4.13
C ASP A 24 3.69 -10.15 4.02
N LEU A 25 3.80 -8.87 4.43
CA LEU A 25 4.99 -8.04 4.17
C LEU A 25 6.30 -8.70 4.61
N PHE A 26 6.27 -9.38 5.76
CA PHE A 26 7.44 -10.08 6.33
C PHE A 26 7.35 -11.61 6.16
N GLY A 27 6.52 -12.06 5.23
CA GLY A 27 6.24 -13.46 4.96
C GLY A 27 4.84 -13.91 5.42
N PRO A 28 4.47 -15.16 5.08
CA PRO A 28 3.18 -15.73 5.45
C PRO A 28 2.94 -15.68 6.96
N GLY A 29 1.78 -15.19 7.36
CA GLY A 29 1.39 -15.08 8.78
C GLY A 29 1.93 -13.84 9.50
N SER A 30 2.59 -12.90 8.80
CA SER A 30 3.02 -11.64 9.43
C SER A 30 1.85 -10.79 9.91
N GLY A 31 0.71 -10.84 9.20
CA GLY A 31 -0.46 -10.00 9.45
C GLY A 31 -0.23 -8.51 9.14
N VAL A 32 0.97 -8.15 8.72
CA VAL A 32 1.36 -6.78 8.41
C VAL A 32 0.83 -6.43 7.03
N LYS A 33 -0.10 -5.49 7.00
CA LYS A 33 -0.74 -5.06 5.77
C LYS A 33 0.11 -4.07 5.02
N TRP A 34 0.16 -4.19 3.70
CA TRP A 34 0.99 -3.33 2.87
C TRP A 34 0.46 -3.19 1.44
N PHE A 35 0.81 -2.10 0.78
CA PHE A 35 0.69 -1.92 -0.67
C PHE A 35 1.82 -0.99 -1.15
N GLU A 36 2.04 -0.97 -2.47
CA GLU A 36 3.01 -0.14 -3.16
C GLU A 36 2.31 0.72 -4.21
N LEU A 37 2.91 1.88 -4.46
CA LEU A 37 2.55 2.78 -5.54
C LEU A 37 3.81 3.29 -6.22
N GLU A 38 3.68 3.67 -7.47
CA GLU A 38 4.74 4.31 -8.25
C GLU A 38 4.40 5.78 -8.43
N ASP A 39 5.34 6.66 -8.07
CA ASP A 39 5.20 8.08 -8.36
C ASP A 39 5.60 8.40 -9.83
N PRO A 40 5.27 9.60 -10.34
CA PRO A 40 5.60 9.97 -11.72
C PRO A 40 7.11 10.00 -12.04
N ASP A 41 7.96 10.06 -11.03
CA ASP A 41 9.42 10.03 -11.16
C ASP A 41 9.96 8.58 -11.19
N GLY A 42 9.09 7.58 -11.04
CA GLY A 42 9.42 6.16 -11.03
C GLY A 42 9.88 5.62 -9.68
N ASN A 43 9.68 6.37 -8.58
CA ASN A 43 9.99 5.86 -7.26
C ASN A 43 8.87 4.94 -6.77
N GLN A 44 9.26 3.76 -6.26
CA GLN A 44 8.35 2.92 -5.50
C GLN A 44 8.21 3.42 -4.07
N ILE A 45 6.97 3.69 -3.68
CA ILE A 45 6.61 4.05 -2.31
C ILE A 45 5.83 2.89 -1.72
N LYS A 46 6.27 2.44 -0.54
CA LYS A 46 5.64 1.35 0.21
C LYS A 46 4.91 1.89 1.42
N LEU A 47 3.62 1.59 1.52
CA LEU A 47 2.83 1.88 2.70
C LEU A 47 2.64 0.60 3.51
N VAL A 48 2.83 0.74 4.83
CA VAL A 48 2.77 -0.37 5.78
C VAL A 48 1.86 0.00 6.93
N GLN A 49 1.06 -0.97 7.36
CA GLN A 49 0.32 -0.98 8.62
C GLN A 49 0.75 -2.22 9.41
N ALA A 50 1.45 -1.97 10.52
CA ALA A 50 1.89 -2.97 11.48
C ALA A 50 1.05 -2.88 12.76
#